data_AF-A0A1E3X7X5-F1
#
_entry.id   AF-A0A1E3X7X5-F1
#
_cell.length_a   1.000
_cell.length_b   1.000
_cell.length_c   1.000
_cell.angle_alpha   90.00
_cell.angle_beta   90.00
_cell.angle_gamma   90.00
#
_symmetry.space_group_name_H-M   'P 1'
#
loop_
_entity.id
_entity.type
_entity.pdbx_description
1 polymer ?
#
loop_
_entity_poly.entity_id
_entity_poly.type
_entity_poly.pdbx_seq_one_letter_code
_entity_poly.pdbx_strand_id
1 'polypeptide(L)' 'MKRRDPKLPKMANYGRKAFKKAVARVIEDHHRTGDPIAVWRDGKVVLVPVGIIGSATVILLLTFVLFLG' A
#
# COMPACT_ATOMS: atom_id res chain seq x y z
N MET A 1 -8.62 24.14 -2.74
CA MET A 1 -8.71 23.94 -1.27
C MET A 1 -7.69 22.86 -0.87
N LYS A 2 -6.59 23.21 -0.18
CA LYS A 2 -5.55 22.24 0.22
C LYS A 2 -6.07 21.50 1.46
N ARG A 3 -6.52 20.25 1.33
CA ARG A 3 -7.01 19.47 2.49
C ARG A 3 -5.88 19.42 3.52
N ARG A 4 -6.13 19.96 4.70
CA ARG A 4 -5.16 19.98 5.80
C ARG A 4 -5.13 18.55 6.34
N ASP A 5 -4.03 17.84 6.12
CA ASP A 5 -3.88 16.47 6.61
C ASP A 5 -4.04 16.50 8.14
N PRO A 6 -5.03 15.79 8.73
CA PRO A 6 -5.24 15.80 10.16
C PRO A 6 -3.99 15.26 10.86
N LYS A 7 -3.49 16.00 11.84
CA LYS A 7 -2.30 15.62 12.61
C LYS A 7 -2.63 14.37 13.42
N LEU A 8 -2.24 13.21 12.90
CA LEU A 8 -2.42 11.91 13.56
C LEU A 8 -1.80 11.95 14.97
N PRO A 9 -2.45 11.33 15.98
CA PRO A 9 -1.84 11.10 17.29
C PRO A 9 -0.46 10.45 17.13
N LYS A 10 0.48 10.80 18.01
CA LYS A 10 1.91 10.41 17.89
C LYS A 10 2.09 8.90 17.64
N MET A 11 1.31 8.07 18.34
CA MET A 11 1.32 6.61 18.19
C MET A 11 0.80 6.13 16.83
N ALA A 12 -0.29 6.72 16.33
CA ALA A 12 -0.82 6.41 15.01
C ALA A 12 0.20 6.76 13.89
N ASN A 13 0.99 7.83 14.07
CA ASN A 13 2.02 8.18 13.10
C ASN A 13 3.20 7.19 13.10
N TYR A 14 3.58 6.63 14.26
CA TYR A 14 4.57 5.56 14.32
C TYR A 14 4.08 4.29 13.61
N GLY A 15 2.84 3.88 13.88
CA GLY A 15 2.20 2.76 13.18
C GLY A 15 2.19 2.97 11.67
N ARG A 16 1.77 4.16 11.21
CA ARG A 16 1.78 4.51 9.79
C ARG A 16 3.18 4.43 9.16
N LYS A 17 4.21 4.92 9.84
CA LYS A 17 5.60 4.87 9.35
C LYS A 17 6.11 3.43 9.26
N ALA A 18 5.85 2.63 10.29
CA ALA A 18 6.24 1.22 10.31
C ALA A 18 5.54 0.44 9.19
N PHE A 19 4.22 0.66 9.02
CA PHE A 19 3.44 0.03 7.95
C PHE A 19 3.97 0.41 6.56
N LYS A 20 4.21 1.70 6.29
CA LYS A 20 4.80 2.15 5.02
C LYS A 20 6.15 1.48 4.73
N LYS A 21 7.01 1.34 5.75
CA LYS A 21 8.30 0.69 5.61
C LYS A 21 8.18 -0.80 5.32
N ALA A 22 7.22 -1.49 5.94
CA ALA A 22 6.95 -2.89 5.67
C ALA A 22 6.44 -3.10 4.23
N VAL A 23 5.48 -2.29 3.80
CA VAL A 23 4.95 -2.35 2.42
C VAL A 23 6.04 -2.08 1.39
N ALA A 24 6.92 -1.10 1.63
CA ALA A 24 8.02 -0.80 0.72
C ALA A 24 8.95 -2.01 0.51
N ARG A 25 9.28 -2.74 1.59
CA ARG A 25 10.10 -3.95 1.51
C ARG A 25 9.42 -5.07 0.73
N VAL A 26 8.12 -5.28 0.94
CA VAL A 26 7.35 -6.28 0.20
C VAL A 26 7.33 -5.97 -1.30
N ILE A 27 7.17 -4.70 -1.68
CA ILE A 27 7.21 -4.29 -3.10
C ILE A 27 8.61 -4.47 -3.69
N GLU A 28 9.66 -4.13 -2.93
CA GLU A 28 11.04 -4.33 -3.35
C GLU A 28 11.35 -5.82 -3.57
N ASP A 29 10.96 -6.69 -2.64
CA ASP A 29 11.12 -8.13 -2.77
C ASP A 29 10.30 -8.69 -3.93
N HIS A 30 9.06 -8.24 -4.12
CA HIS A 30 8.23 -8.57 -5.28
C HIS A 30 8.94 -8.24 -6.59
N HIS A 31 9.49 -7.04 -6.73
CA HIS A 31 10.23 -6.63 -7.94
C HIS A 31 11.52 -7.43 -8.12
N ARG A 32 12.23 -7.74 -7.03
CA ARG A 32 13.51 -8.45 -7.06
C ARG A 32 13.36 -9.93 -7.40
N THR A 33 12.32 -10.57 -6.89
CA THR A 33 12.08 -12.02 -7.04
C THR A 33 11.20 -12.34 -8.24
N GLY A 34 10.32 -11.41 -8.65
CA GLY A 34 9.29 -11.70 -9.64
C GLY A 34 8.04 -12.37 -9.05
N ASP A 35 8.03 -12.68 -7.75
CA ASP A 35 6.96 -13.44 -7.10
C ASP A 35 5.70 -12.57 -6.93
N PRO A 36 4.50 -13.02 -7.34
CA PRO A 36 3.30 -12.20 -7.26
C PRO A 36 2.91 -11.82 -5.82
N ILE A 37 2.42 -10.59 -5.61
CA ILE A 37 1.89 -10.15 -4.32
C ILE A 37 0.40 -10.52 -4.22
N ALA A 38 0.00 -11.14 -3.12
CA ALA A 38 -1.41 -11.27 -2.76
C ALA A 38 -1.97 -9.97 -2.17
N VAL A 39 -3.04 -9.45 -2.77
CA VAL A 39 -3.76 -8.25 -2.31
C VAL A 39 -5.21 -8.60 -2.03
N TRP A 40 -5.75 -8.11 -0.92
CA TRP A 40 -7.18 -8.20 -0.65
C TRP A 40 -7.93 -7.08 -1.38
N ARG A 41 -8.92 -7.43 -2.19
CA ARG A 41 -9.78 -6.50 -2.91
C ARG A 41 -11.20 -7.04 -2.96
N ASP A 42 -12.18 -6.24 -2.54
CA ASP A 42 -13.62 -6.55 -2.65
C ASP A 42 -14.00 -7.93 -2.08
N GLY A 43 -13.43 -8.28 -0.94
CA GLY A 43 -13.68 -9.57 -0.28
C GLY A 43 -12.94 -10.77 -0.89
N LYS A 44 -12.05 -10.55 -1.86
CA LYS A 44 -11.30 -11.59 -2.55
C LYS A 44 -9.79 -11.35 -2.47
N VAL A 45 -9.04 -12.45 -2.53
CA VAL A 45 -7.58 -12.40 -2.69
C VAL A 45 -7.26 -12.37 -4.18
N VAL A 46 -6.52 -11.36 -4.61
CA VAL A 46 -6.05 -11.19 -5.99
C VAL A 46 -4.52 -11.24 -5.99
N LEU A 47 -3.95 -12.09 -6.84
CA LEU A 47 -2.51 -12.15 -7.06
C LEU A 47 -2.13 -11.12 -8.13
N VAL A 48 -1.18 -10.26 -7.81
CA VAL A 48 -0.70 -9.22 -8.71
C VAL A 48 0.73 -9.58 -9.14
N PRO A 49 0.96 -9.87 -10.43
CA PRO A 49 2.29 -10.14 -10.97
C PRO A 49 3.12 -8.86 -11.14
N VAL A 50 4.44 -9.01 -11.17
CA VAL A 50 5.42 -7.89 -11.24
C VAL A 50 5.15 -6.91 -12.39
N GLY A 51 4.76 -7.40 -13.57
CA GLY A 51 4.56 -6.55 -14.75
C GLY A 51 3.41 -5.53 -14.63
N ILE A 52 2.56 -5.66 -13.61
CA ILE A 52 1.42 -4.76 -13.36
C ILE A 52 1.76 -3.70 -12.30
N ILE A 53 2.78 -3.94 -11.46
CA ILE A 53 3.12 -3.07 -10.34
C ILE A 53 4.26 -2.12 -10.74
N GLY A 54 3.91 -1.01 -11.38
CA GLY A 54 4.70 0.22 -11.26
C GLY A 54 4.42 0.85 -9.90
N SER A 55 5.45 1.36 -9.21
CA SER A 55 5.43 1.86 -7.82
C SER A 55 4.27 2.84 -7.47
N ALA A 56 3.61 3.43 -8.46
CA ALA A 56 2.44 4.29 -8.32
C ALA A 56 1.11 3.53 -8.11
N THR A 57 0.95 2.32 -8.68
CA THR A 57 -0.33 1.58 -8.69
C THR A 57 -0.70 1.00 -7.32
N VAL A 58 0.27 0.53 -6.54
CA VAL A 58 0.02 0.00 -5.18
C VAL A 58 -0.35 1.12 -4.21
N ILE A 59 0.26 2.30 -4.33
CA ILE A 59 -0.14 3.47 -3.55
C ILE A 59 -1.53 3.91 -3.98
N LEU A 60 -1.85 3.95 -5.27
CA LEU A 60 -3.20 4.31 -5.74
C LEU A 60 -4.26 3.31 -5.24
N LEU A 61 -3.98 2.01 -5.28
CA LEU A 61 -4.89 0.95 -4.84
C LEU A 61 -5.09 0.91 -3.32
N LEU A 62 -4.01 1.05 -2.54
CA LEU A 62 -4.11 1.17 -1.07
C LEU A 62 -4.80 2.47 -0.66
N THR A 63 -4.61 3.57 -1.42
CA THR A 63 -5.30 4.84 -1.15
C THR A 63 -6.78 4.73 -1.49
N PHE A 64 -7.16 4.03 -2.57
CA PHE A 64 -8.56 3.76 -2.92
C PHE A 64 -9.26 2.95 -1.83
N VAL A 65 -8.61 1.92 -1.28
CA VAL A 65 -9.12 1.10 -0.16
C VAL A 65 -9.27 1.90 1.14
N LEU A 66 -8.40 2.87 1.41
CA LEU A 66 -8.45 3.68 2.64
C LEU A 66 -9.38 4.91 2.55
N PHE A 67 -9.87 5.28 1.37
CA PHE A 67 -10.70 6.49 1.16
C PHE A 67 -12.13 6.23 0.67
N LEU A 68 -12.47 5.00 0.26
CA LEU A 68 -13.84 4.59 -0.12
C LEU A 68 -14.57 3.76 0.95
N GLY A 69 -14.01 3.68 2.16
CA GLY A 69 -14.70 3.24 3.36
C GLY A 69 -15.24 4.42 4.15
#